data_AF-B4JE42-F1
#
_entry.id   AF-B4JE42-F1
#
_cell.length_a   1.000
_cell.length_b   1.000
_cell.length_c   1.000
_cell.angle_alpha   90.00
_cell.angle_beta   90.00
_cell.angle_gamma   90.00
#
_symmetry.space_group_name_H-M   'P 1'
#
loop_
_entity.id
_entity.type
_entity.pdbx_description
1 polymer ?
#
loop_
_entity_poly.entity_id
_entity_poly.type
_entity_poly.pdbx_seq_one_letter_code
_entity_poly.pdbx_strand_id
1 'polypeptide(L)'
;MDEETNTPENGETNKAFLEDVYFPEPGIINLDMIRTSYLAEGERGETSRLHQLESVVLERIKMLRLEFKNILRIDHLWVLPNLTKLCLNCNKIEVIEHIGMLTALKELNLSFNYITKIENLDTLVNLEVLSLFSNRITKIENLETLEKLVILSIGNNLIDVLDGIDRLRFVNSLKVLNLEGNPIAKLPDFPLTQYVTAILPQLNYYKYVFIKAEMREAAQKRFSRELREIEGKQEKEIHGLETEARELAEAERLSSSFVEHLDGDQLYESMWRGDENGRVLMLLGAPAQELAEEYGNDVHELTQKIYKLGLERFSERDAEVKDFMSSLQEGQQELQSLGQKHIEEFLQYRDKAFEEAGTILRQLEAGKEDAPEHLQLCEVMDDLNAHFEETLSEMWHNLMAQELHLHEAVEESTLNFERKITRSMSTFVEQAQVYFLQLRDVCEHFSDNMIETVSRFISHKLALQDLDSVPQALRMCIDDRQAVLRIVADMKATHTSRIEDREDRMATRSKESIETLIAKLTKEEVERHRAKILEINSFMEMMTEAMANLPEEIHAELLAGEQQ
;
A
#
# COMPACT_ATOMS: atom_id res chain seq x y z
N MET A 1 2.82 -98.25 -11.64
CA MET A 1 1.59 -97.90 -12.36
C MET A 1 1.12 -96.62 -11.69
N ASP A 2 1.46 -95.43 -12.15
CA ASP A 2 1.60 -95.02 -13.55
C ASP A 2 2.55 -93.83 -13.74
N GLU A 3 2.80 -93.56 -15.01
CA GLU A 3 3.81 -92.73 -15.65
C GLU A 3 3.71 -91.22 -15.40
N GLU A 4 4.86 -90.58 -15.62
CA GLU A 4 5.14 -89.15 -15.66
C GLU A 4 4.40 -88.40 -16.78
N THR A 5 4.05 -87.12 -16.55
CA THR A 5 4.14 -86.05 -17.57
C THR A 5 4.39 -84.65 -16.94
N ASN A 6 5.64 -84.19 -17.01
CA ASN A 6 6.17 -82.88 -17.46
C ASN A 6 5.69 -81.49 -16.93
N THR A 7 6.65 -80.79 -16.26
CA THR A 7 7.19 -79.41 -16.49
C THR A 7 6.39 -78.13 -16.14
N PRO A 8 7.05 -76.95 -15.95
CA PRO A 8 7.86 -76.55 -14.79
C PRO A 8 7.27 -75.30 -14.07
N GLU A 9 7.69 -75.09 -12.82
CA GLU A 9 7.40 -73.90 -12.03
C GLU A 9 7.91 -72.61 -12.71
N ASN A 10 6.99 -71.73 -13.10
CA ASN A 10 7.24 -70.35 -13.46
C ASN A 10 6.12 -69.50 -12.87
N GLY A 11 6.31 -68.99 -11.65
CA GLY A 11 5.28 -68.21 -10.96
C GLY A 11 5.76 -67.25 -9.87
N GLU A 12 7.06 -67.19 -9.54
CA GLU A 12 7.55 -66.40 -8.41
C GLU A 12 8.22 -65.06 -8.77
N THR A 13 8.19 -64.62 -10.03
CA THR A 13 8.92 -63.40 -10.45
C THR A 13 8.09 -62.13 -10.62
N ASN A 14 6.82 -62.07 -10.18
CA ASN A 14 5.98 -60.87 -10.37
C ASN A 14 5.40 -60.23 -9.09
N LYS A 15 5.81 -60.65 -7.88
CA LYS A 15 5.39 -59.98 -6.63
C LYS A 15 6.38 -58.99 -6.04
N ALA A 16 7.62 -58.93 -6.53
CA ALA A 16 8.68 -58.11 -5.93
C ALA A 16 8.90 -56.73 -6.60
N PHE A 17 8.12 -56.34 -7.61
CA PHE A 17 8.33 -55.08 -8.34
C PHE A 17 7.41 -53.91 -7.96
N LEU A 18 6.54 -54.07 -6.95
CA LEU A 18 5.56 -53.04 -6.57
C LEU A 18 5.67 -52.51 -5.14
N GLU A 19 6.58 -53.02 -4.29
CA GLU A 19 6.60 -52.64 -2.87
C GLU A 19 7.61 -51.55 -2.45
N ASP A 20 8.48 -51.06 -3.33
CA ASP A 20 9.45 -49.99 -2.96
C ASP A 20 9.34 -48.74 -3.84
N VAL A 21 8.12 -48.22 -4.05
CA VAL A 21 7.96 -46.80 -4.36
C VAL A 21 7.82 -46.06 -3.04
N TYR A 22 8.92 -45.48 -2.55
CA TYR A 22 8.95 -44.65 -1.35
C TYR A 22 7.99 -43.46 -1.51
N PHE A 23 6.81 -43.54 -0.90
CA PHE A 23 5.90 -42.39 -0.79
C PHE A 23 6.33 -41.58 0.43
N PRO A 24 6.90 -40.37 0.26
CA PRO A 24 7.27 -39.53 1.41
C PRO A 24 6.01 -39.23 2.24
N GLU A 25 6.13 -39.16 3.57
CA GLU A 25 5.01 -38.83 4.45
C GLU A 25 4.41 -37.45 4.10
N PRO A 26 3.10 -37.25 4.32
CA PRO A 26 2.47 -35.96 4.02
C PRO A 26 3.11 -34.83 4.83
N GLY A 27 3.56 -33.77 4.14
CA GLY A 27 4.45 -32.76 4.69
C GLY A 27 3.83 -31.37 4.86
N ILE A 28 4.38 -30.59 5.79
CA ILE A 28 4.21 -29.13 5.88
C ILE A 28 5.44 -28.49 5.27
N ILE A 29 5.27 -27.43 4.47
CA ILE A 29 6.42 -26.68 3.95
C ILE A 29 7.25 -26.17 5.14
N ASN A 30 8.53 -26.51 5.14
CA ASN A 30 9.48 -26.10 6.14
C ASN A 30 10.78 -25.61 5.48
N LEU A 31 11.68 -25.03 6.28
CA LEU A 31 12.92 -24.46 5.78
C LEU A 31 13.81 -25.49 5.08
N ASP A 32 13.80 -26.74 5.54
CA ASP A 32 14.59 -27.82 4.95
C ASP A 32 14.07 -28.20 3.56
N MET A 33 12.74 -28.26 3.36
CA MET A 33 12.12 -28.48 2.06
C MET A 33 12.46 -27.35 1.08
N ILE A 34 12.44 -26.09 1.55
CA ILE A 34 12.80 -24.92 0.74
C ILE A 34 14.26 -25.02 0.29
N ARG A 35 15.18 -25.22 1.24
CA ARG A 35 16.63 -25.30 0.96
C ARG A 35 16.97 -26.47 0.04
N THR A 36 16.46 -27.66 0.34
CA THR A 36 16.73 -28.86 -0.48
C THR A 36 16.15 -28.73 -1.88
N SER A 37 14.97 -28.14 -2.03
CA SER A 37 14.36 -27.96 -3.36
C SER A 37 15.05 -26.87 -4.17
N TYR A 38 15.46 -25.76 -3.53
CA TYR A 38 16.26 -24.73 -4.18
C TYR A 38 17.62 -25.27 -4.66
N LEU A 39 18.30 -26.06 -3.83
CA LEU A 39 19.58 -26.68 -4.19
C LEU A 39 19.42 -27.74 -5.29
N ALA A 40 18.33 -28.50 -5.27
CA ALA A 40 18.04 -29.52 -6.30
C ALA A 40 17.66 -28.91 -7.67
N GLU A 41 17.15 -27.67 -7.72
CA GLU A 41 16.96 -26.94 -8.98
C GLU A 41 18.28 -26.46 -9.59
N GLY A 42 19.32 -26.31 -8.76
CA GLY A 42 20.67 -25.92 -9.19
C GLY A 42 21.45 -27.06 -9.83
N GLU A 43 21.06 -27.55 -11.02
CA GLU A 43 21.89 -28.50 -11.77
C GLU A 43 22.12 -28.11 -13.24
N ARG A 44 23.36 -27.66 -13.52
CA ARG A 44 24.29 -28.14 -14.56
C ARG A 44 25.61 -27.34 -14.53
N GLY A 45 26.70 -27.93 -14.02
CA GLY A 45 28.07 -27.40 -14.15
C GLY A 45 28.83 -27.18 -12.83
N GLU A 46 30.08 -26.69 -12.93
CA GLU A 46 31.02 -26.41 -11.82
C GLU A 46 30.46 -25.50 -10.70
N THR A 47 29.40 -24.75 -10.99
CA THR A 47 28.64 -23.92 -10.04
C THR A 47 27.97 -24.72 -8.92
N SER A 48 27.64 -26.01 -9.12
CA SER A 48 27.05 -26.85 -8.06
C SER A 48 28.04 -27.19 -6.93
N ARG A 49 29.36 -27.09 -7.15
CA ARG A 49 30.37 -27.30 -6.10
C ARG A 49 30.64 -26.04 -5.26
N LEU A 50 30.54 -24.85 -5.87
CA LEU A 50 30.73 -23.57 -5.17
C LEU A 50 29.53 -23.20 -4.29
N HIS A 51 28.29 -23.48 -4.73
CA HIS A 51 27.08 -23.21 -3.94
C HIS A 51 26.87 -24.17 -2.75
N GLN A 52 27.65 -25.24 -2.62
CA GLN A 52 27.66 -26.09 -1.43
C GLN A 52 28.52 -25.51 -0.29
N LEU A 53 29.35 -24.50 -0.58
CA LEU A 53 30.22 -23.81 0.38
C LEU A 53 29.65 -22.45 0.82
N GLU A 54 28.74 -21.85 0.05
CA GLU A 54 28.06 -20.59 0.40
C GLU A 54 26.71 -20.81 1.09
N SER A 55 26.38 -19.96 2.07
CA SER A 55 25.06 -19.96 2.72
C SER A 55 23.96 -19.53 1.75
N VAL A 56 22.86 -20.29 1.67
CA VAL A 56 21.69 -19.94 0.84
C VAL A 56 21.09 -18.62 1.31
N VAL A 57 21.22 -17.57 0.51
CA VAL A 57 20.60 -16.26 0.75
C VAL A 57 19.13 -16.30 0.30
N LEU A 58 18.23 -16.55 1.23
CA LEU A 58 16.78 -16.73 0.97
C LEU A 58 16.14 -15.53 0.26
N GLU A 59 16.62 -14.32 0.52
CA GLU A 59 16.12 -13.08 -0.11
C GLU A 59 16.39 -13.01 -1.62
N ARG A 60 17.33 -13.81 -2.15
CA ARG A 60 17.64 -13.85 -3.59
C ARG A 60 16.77 -14.85 -4.36
N ILE A 61 16.02 -15.71 -3.67
CA ILE A 61 15.22 -16.76 -4.30
C ILE A 61 13.98 -16.13 -4.96
N LYS A 62 13.95 -16.18 -6.30
CA LYS A 62 12.82 -15.68 -7.11
C LYS A 62 11.89 -16.78 -7.59
N MET A 63 12.38 -18.01 -7.73
CA MET A 63 11.60 -19.17 -8.15
C MET A 63 11.76 -20.29 -7.13
N LEU A 64 10.66 -20.94 -6.78
CA LEU A 64 10.64 -22.11 -5.93
C LEU A 64 9.68 -23.16 -6.49
N ARG A 65 10.20 -24.36 -6.71
CA ARG A 65 9.43 -25.53 -7.13
C ARG A 65 9.37 -26.57 -6.03
N LEU A 66 8.13 -26.92 -5.68
CA LEU A 66 7.79 -27.88 -4.65
C LEU A 66 6.77 -28.90 -5.21
N GLU A 67 6.88 -29.24 -6.50
CA GLU A 67 5.98 -30.24 -7.09
C GLU A 67 6.26 -31.64 -6.54
N PHE A 68 5.22 -32.46 -6.41
CA PHE A 68 5.33 -33.88 -6.01
C PHE A 68 5.98 -34.13 -4.63
N LYS A 69 5.88 -33.17 -3.70
CA LYS A 69 6.45 -33.26 -2.34
C LYS A 69 5.48 -33.81 -1.30
N ASN A 70 4.28 -34.24 -1.72
CA ASN A 70 3.22 -34.71 -0.83
C ASN A 70 2.83 -33.66 0.24
N ILE A 71 2.84 -32.38 -0.11
CA ILE A 71 2.53 -31.28 0.82
C ILE A 71 1.03 -31.25 1.11
N LEU A 72 0.65 -31.19 2.39
CA LEU A 72 -0.72 -30.97 2.85
C LEU A 72 -1.01 -29.50 3.18
N ARG A 73 -0.01 -28.81 3.74
CA ARG A 73 -0.16 -27.47 4.29
C ARG A 73 0.96 -26.55 3.85
N ILE A 74 0.58 -25.37 3.37
CA ILE A 74 1.49 -24.29 3.04
C ILE A 74 1.88 -23.58 4.34
N ASP A 75 3.19 -23.40 4.56
CA ASP A 75 3.72 -22.73 5.75
C ASP A 75 5.16 -22.27 5.45
N HIS A 76 5.79 -21.51 6.35
CA HIS A 76 7.20 -21.11 6.29
C HIS A 76 7.66 -20.36 5.02
N LEU A 77 6.75 -19.92 4.15
CA LEU A 77 7.09 -19.17 2.94
C LEU A 77 7.40 -17.68 3.20
N TRP A 78 7.13 -17.17 4.41
CA TRP A 78 7.46 -15.78 4.80
C TRP A 78 8.95 -15.44 4.71
N VAL A 79 9.82 -16.46 4.69
CA VAL A 79 11.27 -16.29 4.56
C VAL A 79 11.71 -15.90 3.14
N LEU A 80 10.78 -15.88 2.16
CA LEU A 80 11.05 -15.64 0.74
C LEU A 80 10.33 -14.36 0.23
N PRO A 81 10.71 -13.17 0.71
CA PRO A 81 9.96 -11.93 0.40
C PRO A 81 9.97 -11.55 -1.09
N ASN A 82 10.99 -11.97 -1.84
CA ASN A 82 11.17 -11.63 -3.26
C ASN A 82 10.75 -12.74 -4.23
N LEU A 83 9.99 -13.73 -3.75
CA LEU A 83 9.56 -14.86 -4.58
C LEU A 83 8.57 -14.38 -5.66
N THR A 84 8.91 -14.59 -6.93
CA THR A 84 8.08 -14.21 -8.08
C THR A 84 7.36 -15.41 -8.71
N LYS A 85 7.87 -16.63 -8.54
CA LYS A 85 7.25 -17.85 -9.07
C LYS A 85 7.24 -18.99 -8.06
N LEU A 86 6.05 -19.54 -7.81
CA LEU A 86 5.84 -20.64 -6.87
C LEU A 86 5.08 -21.79 -7.56
N CYS A 87 5.73 -22.96 -7.64
CA CYS A 87 5.12 -24.17 -8.17
C CYS A 87 4.83 -25.16 -7.04
N LEU A 88 3.56 -25.37 -6.74
CA LEU A 88 3.03 -26.27 -5.71
C LEU A 88 2.12 -27.36 -6.31
N ASN A 89 2.21 -27.59 -7.61
CA ASN A 89 1.35 -28.56 -8.27
C ASN A 89 1.68 -30.01 -7.90
N CYS A 90 0.69 -30.90 -8.05
CA CYS A 90 0.81 -32.32 -7.72
C CYS A 90 1.14 -32.57 -6.24
N ASN A 91 0.43 -31.89 -5.35
CA ASN A 91 0.50 -32.09 -3.90
C ASN A 91 -0.89 -32.49 -3.36
N LYS A 92 -1.10 -32.40 -2.05
CA LYS A 92 -2.36 -32.75 -1.38
C LYS A 92 -2.95 -31.55 -0.62
N ILE A 93 -2.71 -30.34 -1.10
CA ILE A 93 -3.15 -29.10 -0.44
C ILE A 93 -4.68 -28.98 -0.56
N GLU A 94 -5.37 -28.74 0.55
CA GLU A 94 -6.83 -28.56 0.58
C GLU A 94 -7.26 -27.09 0.76
N VAL A 95 -6.39 -26.27 1.34
CA VAL A 95 -6.64 -24.86 1.67
C VAL A 95 -5.46 -24.02 1.21
N ILE A 96 -5.76 -22.89 0.57
CA ILE A 96 -4.77 -21.87 0.25
C ILE A 96 -4.57 -21.05 1.53
N GLU A 97 -3.40 -21.12 2.14
CA GLU A 97 -3.10 -20.41 3.40
C GLU A 97 -1.63 -19.97 3.42
N HIS A 98 -1.30 -19.01 4.29
CA HIS A 98 0.09 -18.55 4.55
C HIS A 98 0.89 -18.13 3.31
N ILE A 99 0.22 -17.57 2.29
CA ILE A 99 0.87 -16.99 1.10
C ILE A 99 0.71 -15.47 0.98
N GLY A 100 -0.12 -14.83 1.80
CA GLY A 100 -0.44 -13.40 1.67
C GLY A 100 0.74 -12.44 1.82
N MET A 101 1.87 -12.90 2.37
CA MET A 101 3.12 -12.14 2.47
C MET A 101 3.93 -12.09 1.17
N LEU A 102 3.63 -12.96 0.19
CA LEU A 102 4.39 -13.09 -1.06
C LEU A 102 3.94 -12.05 -2.09
N THR A 103 3.98 -10.77 -1.73
CA THR A 103 3.43 -9.67 -2.55
C THR A 103 4.16 -9.47 -3.88
N ALA A 104 5.38 -9.99 -4.03
CA ALA A 104 6.15 -10.01 -5.26
C ALA A 104 5.75 -11.15 -6.24
N LEU A 105 4.86 -12.05 -5.83
CA LEU A 105 4.51 -13.24 -6.61
C LEU A 105 3.76 -12.87 -7.90
N LYS A 106 4.26 -13.40 -9.03
CA LYS A 106 3.72 -13.22 -10.38
C LYS A 106 3.10 -14.49 -10.93
N GLU A 107 3.67 -15.66 -10.60
CA GLU A 107 3.18 -16.95 -11.08
C GLU A 107 2.93 -17.90 -9.91
N LEU A 108 1.70 -18.39 -9.78
CA LEU A 108 1.30 -19.37 -8.78
C LEU A 108 0.67 -20.58 -9.45
N ASN A 109 1.29 -21.74 -9.30
CA ASN A 109 0.75 -23.01 -9.78
C ASN A 109 0.36 -23.91 -8.62
N LEU A 110 -0.93 -24.10 -8.43
CA LEU A 110 -1.57 -24.96 -7.43
C LEU A 110 -2.35 -26.11 -8.08
N SER A 111 -2.04 -26.44 -9.34
CA SER A 111 -2.75 -27.49 -10.08
C SER A 111 -2.58 -28.88 -9.47
N PHE A 112 -3.51 -29.80 -9.66
CA PHE A 112 -3.46 -31.17 -9.14
C PHE A 112 -3.28 -31.20 -7.62
N ASN A 113 -4.18 -30.51 -6.92
CA ASN A 113 -4.33 -30.51 -5.47
C ASN A 113 -5.79 -30.85 -5.10
N TYR A 114 -6.18 -30.64 -3.85
CA TYR A 114 -7.53 -30.90 -3.35
C TYR A 114 -8.23 -29.62 -2.88
N ILE A 115 -7.84 -28.46 -3.41
CA ILE A 115 -8.35 -27.15 -3.00
C ILE A 115 -9.85 -27.05 -3.29
N THR A 116 -10.63 -26.63 -2.30
CA THR A 116 -12.10 -26.55 -2.41
C THR A 116 -12.64 -25.14 -2.64
N LYS A 117 -11.83 -24.11 -2.30
CA LYS A 117 -12.21 -22.71 -2.39
C LYS A 117 -11.03 -21.84 -2.83
N ILE A 118 -11.33 -20.78 -3.57
CA ILE A 118 -10.38 -19.71 -3.88
C ILE A 118 -10.44 -18.69 -2.72
N GLU A 119 -9.36 -18.57 -1.96
CA GLU A 119 -9.26 -17.66 -0.82
C GLU A 119 -7.79 -17.32 -0.52
N ASN A 120 -7.57 -16.28 0.28
CA ASN A 120 -6.24 -15.84 0.72
C ASN A 120 -5.28 -15.46 -0.44
N LEU A 121 -5.83 -14.90 -1.52
CA LEU A 121 -5.08 -14.37 -2.67
C LEU A 121 -5.15 -12.85 -2.76
N ASP A 122 -5.91 -12.19 -1.88
CA ASP A 122 -6.29 -10.79 -1.97
C ASP A 122 -5.11 -9.81 -1.97
N THR A 123 -4.02 -10.16 -1.29
CA THR A 123 -2.79 -9.37 -1.22
C THR A 123 -1.82 -9.60 -2.39
N LEU A 124 -2.05 -10.61 -3.24
CA LEU A 124 -1.18 -10.98 -4.36
C LEU A 124 -1.46 -10.13 -5.61
N VAL A 125 -1.50 -8.81 -5.45
CA VAL A 125 -1.88 -7.84 -6.50
C VAL A 125 -0.96 -7.86 -7.75
N ASN A 126 0.23 -8.46 -7.63
CA ASN A 126 1.18 -8.62 -8.72
C ASN A 126 1.03 -9.95 -9.48
N LEU A 127 0.08 -10.80 -9.11
CA LEU A 127 -0.09 -12.11 -9.72
C LEU A 127 -0.58 -11.98 -11.17
N GLU A 128 0.19 -12.53 -12.11
CA GLU A 128 -0.07 -12.51 -13.55
C GLU A 128 -0.62 -13.86 -14.06
N VAL A 129 -0.20 -14.97 -13.43
CA VAL A 129 -0.61 -16.33 -13.81
C VAL A 129 -1.05 -17.12 -12.58
N LEU A 130 -2.29 -17.59 -12.60
CA LEU A 130 -2.86 -18.47 -11.58
C LEU A 130 -3.34 -19.77 -12.21
N SER A 131 -2.74 -20.89 -11.80
CA SER A 131 -3.14 -22.23 -12.23
C SER A 131 -3.71 -23.03 -11.07
N LEU A 132 -4.99 -23.35 -11.16
CA LEU A 132 -5.80 -24.13 -10.20
C LEU A 132 -6.40 -25.38 -10.88
N PHE A 133 -5.80 -25.85 -11.97
CA PHE A 133 -6.32 -26.94 -12.77
C PHE A 133 -6.37 -28.26 -11.97
N SER A 134 -7.40 -29.08 -12.13
CA SER A 134 -7.56 -30.35 -11.40
C SER A 134 -7.55 -30.16 -9.87
N ASN A 135 -8.53 -29.43 -9.36
CA ASN A 135 -8.80 -29.23 -7.93
C ASN A 135 -10.28 -29.60 -7.61
N ARG A 136 -10.80 -29.20 -6.45
CA ARG A 136 -12.18 -29.44 -6.00
C ARG A 136 -12.98 -28.14 -5.84
N ILE A 137 -12.60 -27.09 -6.57
CA ILE A 137 -13.22 -25.77 -6.44
C ILE A 137 -14.65 -25.81 -6.97
N THR A 138 -15.59 -25.25 -6.21
CA THR A 138 -17.02 -25.25 -6.57
C THR A 138 -17.53 -23.91 -7.08
N LYS A 139 -16.82 -22.81 -6.80
CA LYS A 139 -17.22 -21.44 -7.15
C LYS A 139 -16.04 -20.59 -7.59
N ILE A 140 -16.31 -19.61 -8.46
CA ILE A 140 -15.35 -18.56 -8.83
C ILE A 140 -15.63 -17.35 -7.93
N GLU A 141 -14.71 -17.02 -7.05
CA GLU A 141 -14.84 -15.94 -6.06
C GLU A 141 -13.45 -15.44 -5.65
N ASN A 142 -13.37 -14.25 -5.04
CA ASN A 142 -12.16 -13.70 -4.43
C ASN A 142 -10.99 -13.52 -5.42
N LEU A 143 -11.29 -13.04 -6.63
CA LEU A 143 -10.29 -12.79 -7.69
C LEU A 143 -10.27 -11.33 -8.14
N GLU A 144 -11.20 -10.51 -7.66
CA GLU A 144 -11.43 -9.13 -8.09
C GLU A 144 -10.24 -8.21 -7.79
N THR A 145 -9.46 -8.51 -6.74
CA THR A 145 -8.28 -7.72 -6.34
C THR A 145 -7.02 -8.06 -7.16
N LEU A 146 -7.03 -9.12 -7.97
CA LEU A 146 -5.89 -9.57 -8.77
C LEU A 146 -5.78 -8.77 -10.06
N GLU A 147 -5.54 -7.46 -9.94
CA GLU A 147 -5.61 -6.48 -11.04
C GLU A 147 -4.67 -6.79 -12.20
N LYS A 148 -3.58 -7.53 -11.98
CA LYS A 148 -2.60 -7.92 -13.01
C LYS A 148 -2.78 -9.33 -13.56
N LEU A 149 -3.80 -10.07 -13.14
CA LEU A 149 -4.00 -11.46 -13.55
C LEU A 149 -4.33 -11.58 -15.04
N VAL A 150 -3.39 -12.12 -15.82
CA VAL A 150 -3.52 -12.31 -17.27
C VAL A 150 -4.08 -13.69 -17.61
N ILE A 151 -3.66 -14.72 -16.87
CA ILE A 151 -4.00 -16.12 -17.15
C ILE A 151 -4.60 -16.77 -15.92
N LEU A 152 -5.85 -17.23 -16.06
CA LEU A 152 -6.54 -18.05 -15.06
C LEU A 152 -6.86 -19.43 -15.65
N SER A 153 -6.24 -20.47 -15.11
CA SER A 153 -6.57 -21.86 -15.42
C SER A 153 -7.29 -22.51 -14.25
N ILE A 154 -8.58 -22.81 -14.40
CA ILE A 154 -9.41 -23.47 -13.38
C ILE A 154 -10.20 -24.65 -13.96
N GLY A 155 -9.62 -25.31 -14.98
CA GLY A 155 -10.19 -26.51 -15.57
C GLY A 155 -10.16 -27.72 -14.62
N ASN A 156 -10.98 -28.74 -14.90
CA ASN A 156 -11.14 -29.96 -14.10
C ASN A 156 -11.41 -29.69 -12.61
N ASN A 157 -12.34 -28.77 -12.33
CA ASN A 157 -12.85 -28.51 -10.99
C ASN A 157 -14.33 -28.96 -10.86
N LEU A 158 -15.01 -28.54 -9.80
CA LEU A 158 -16.39 -28.90 -9.45
C LEU A 158 -17.36 -27.72 -9.63
N ILE A 159 -17.04 -26.75 -10.50
CA ILE A 159 -17.88 -25.57 -10.74
C ILE A 159 -19.12 -25.96 -11.55
N ASP A 160 -20.30 -25.79 -10.99
CA ASP A 160 -21.59 -26.17 -11.59
C ASP A 160 -22.56 -24.99 -11.82
N VAL A 161 -22.25 -23.80 -11.28
CA VAL A 161 -23.05 -22.57 -11.41
C VAL A 161 -22.35 -21.48 -12.21
N LEU A 162 -23.13 -20.59 -12.84
CA LEU A 162 -22.61 -19.44 -13.61
C LEU A 162 -22.11 -18.30 -12.73
N ASP A 163 -22.53 -18.29 -11.46
CA ASP A 163 -22.18 -17.27 -10.47
C ASP A 163 -20.65 -17.12 -10.36
N GLY A 164 -20.17 -15.88 -10.44
CA GLY A 164 -18.75 -15.56 -10.36
C GLY A 164 -18.05 -15.42 -11.71
N ILE A 165 -18.63 -15.94 -12.80
CA ILE A 165 -18.09 -15.68 -14.15
C ILE A 165 -18.20 -14.20 -14.49
N ASP A 166 -19.33 -13.57 -14.20
CA ASP A 166 -19.56 -12.14 -14.39
C ASP A 166 -18.64 -11.27 -13.53
N ARG A 167 -18.27 -11.74 -12.32
CA ARG A 167 -17.29 -11.06 -11.46
C ARG A 167 -15.90 -10.95 -12.10
N LEU A 168 -15.53 -11.86 -12.99
CA LEU A 168 -14.27 -11.75 -13.74
C LEU A 168 -14.21 -10.50 -14.63
N ARG A 169 -15.33 -9.80 -14.89
CA ARG A 169 -15.34 -8.48 -15.58
C ARG A 169 -14.60 -7.39 -14.81
N PHE A 170 -14.45 -7.52 -13.48
CA PHE A 170 -13.64 -6.59 -12.68
C PHE A 170 -12.13 -6.86 -12.82
N VAL A 171 -11.74 -8.05 -13.27
CA VAL A 171 -10.34 -8.41 -13.58
C VAL A 171 -10.00 -7.98 -15.01
N ASN A 172 -9.78 -6.69 -15.20
CA ASN A 172 -9.62 -6.05 -16.52
C ASN A 172 -8.41 -6.58 -17.33
N SER A 173 -7.37 -7.07 -16.64
CA SER A 173 -6.16 -7.63 -17.24
C SER A 173 -6.34 -9.05 -17.79
N LEU A 174 -7.39 -9.78 -17.38
CA LEU A 174 -7.58 -11.19 -17.73
C LEU A 174 -7.72 -11.40 -19.23
N LYS A 175 -6.77 -12.14 -19.84
CA LYS A 175 -6.77 -12.44 -21.29
C LYS A 175 -7.03 -13.90 -21.60
N VAL A 176 -6.72 -14.81 -20.68
CA VAL A 176 -6.85 -16.26 -20.88
C VAL A 176 -7.63 -16.88 -19.74
N LEU A 177 -8.73 -17.56 -20.08
CA LEU A 177 -9.54 -18.32 -19.12
C LEU A 177 -9.71 -19.76 -19.58
N ASN A 178 -9.47 -20.71 -18.67
CA ASN A 178 -9.80 -22.11 -18.90
C ASN A 178 -10.77 -22.65 -17.84
N LEU A 179 -11.98 -23.02 -18.28
CA LEU A 179 -13.03 -23.64 -17.46
C LEU A 179 -13.37 -25.08 -17.90
N GLU A 180 -12.55 -25.68 -18.77
CA GLU A 180 -12.79 -27.03 -19.28
C GLU A 180 -12.93 -28.08 -18.15
N GLY A 181 -13.72 -29.13 -18.36
CA GLY A 181 -13.80 -30.25 -17.42
C GLY A 181 -14.71 -30.03 -16.20
N ASN A 182 -15.09 -28.78 -15.90
CA ASN A 182 -16.07 -28.45 -14.87
C ASN A 182 -17.49 -28.93 -15.25
N PRO A 183 -18.36 -29.29 -14.26
CA PRO A 183 -19.76 -29.64 -14.50
C PRO A 183 -20.52 -28.62 -15.36
N ILE A 184 -20.29 -27.32 -15.14
CA ILE A 184 -20.91 -26.24 -15.92
C ILE A 184 -20.60 -26.31 -17.42
N ALA A 185 -19.42 -26.83 -17.80
CA ALA A 185 -19.02 -26.98 -19.20
C ALA A 185 -19.66 -28.20 -19.88
N LYS A 186 -20.29 -29.10 -19.11
CA LYS A 186 -20.94 -30.34 -19.58
C LYS A 186 -22.46 -30.24 -19.66
N LEU A 187 -23.03 -29.07 -19.36
CA LEU A 187 -24.47 -28.84 -19.44
C LEU A 187 -24.95 -28.97 -20.90
N PRO A 188 -25.88 -29.90 -21.22
CA PRO A 188 -26.25 -30.21 -22.60
C PRO A 188 -26.97 -29.05 -23.30
N ASP A 189 -27.74 -28.26 -22.55
CA ASP A 189 -28.60 -27.20 -23.10
C ASP A 189 -27.98 -25.79 -22.99
N PHE A 190 -26.74 -25.67 -22.50
CA PHE A 190 -26.10 -24.38 -22.25
C PHE A 190 -24.73 -24.24 -22.94
N PRO A 191 -24.60 -23.35 -23.94
CA PRO A 191 -23.35 -23.16 -24.66
C PRO A 191 -22.39 -22.24 -23.88
N LEU A 192 -21.74 -22.78 -22.85
CA LEU A 192 -20.83 -22.04 -21.97
C LEU A 192 -19.75 -21.25 -22.73
N THR A 193 -19.18 -21.84 -23.78
CA THR A 193 -18.18 -21.16 -24.63
C THR A 193 -18.70 -19.85 -25.19
N GLN A 194 -19.95 -19.83 -25.69
CA GLN A 194 -20.57 -18.62 -26.21
C GLN A 194 -20.90 -17.65 -25.07
N TYR A 195 -21.38 -18.16 -23.93
CA TYR A 195 -21.68 -17.31 -22.77
C TYR A 195 -20.43 -16.55 -22.26
N VAL A 196 -19.34 -17.27 -21.99
CA VAL A 196 -18.07 -16.68 -21.53
C VAL A 196 -17.54 -15.67 -22.55
N THR A 197 -17.62 -16.01 -23.84
CA THR A 197 -17.20 -15.12 -24.93
C THR A 197 -18.03 -13.83 -25.01
N ALA A 198 -19.32 -13.89 -24.67
CA ALA A 198 -20.20 -12.73 -24.67
C ALA A 198 -20.01 -11.84 -23.43
N ILE A 199 -19.93 -12.44 -22.25
CA ILE A 199 -19.94 -11.73 -20.96
C ILE A 199 -18.56 -11.14 -20.60
N LEU A 200 -17.47 -11.75 -21.06
CA LEU A 200 -16.10 -11.33 -20.75
C LEU A 200 -15.42 -10.69 -21.97
N PRO A 201 -15.61 -9.37 -22.21
CA PRO A 201 -15.09 -8.70 -23.39
C PRO A 201 -13.56 -8.63 -23.42
N GLN A 202 -12.90 -8.66 -22.26
CA GLN A 202 -11.45 -8.53 -22.11
C GLN A 202 -10.67 -9.81 -22.49
N LEU A 203 -11.33 -10.96 -22.60
CA LEU A 203 -10.70 -12.25 -22.92
C LEU A 203 -10.27 -12.32 -24.39
N ASN A 204 -9.04 -12.80 -24.62
CA ASN A 204 -8.51 -13.12 -25.95
C ASN A 204 -8.59 -14.62 -26.25
N TYR A 205 -8.43 -15.45 -25.22
CA TYR A 205 -8.41 -16.91 -25.34
C TYR A 205 -9.33 -17.55 -24.32
N TYR A 206 -10.13 -18.51 -24.77
CA TYR A 206 -10.93 -19.38 -23.91
C TYR A 206 -10.62 -20.85 -24.23
N LYS A 207 -10.31 -21.66 -23.21
CA LYS A 207 -9.78 -23.03 -23.37
C LYS A 207 -8.54 -23.07 -24.26
N TYR A 208 -7.68 -22.05 -24.13
CA TYR A 208 -6.50 -21.83 -24.98
C TYR A 208 -6.79 -21.70 -26.48
N VAL A 209 -8.05 -21.49 -26.87
CA VAL A 209 -8.47 -21.21 -28.25
C VAL A 209 -8.73 -19.73 -28.40
N PHE A 210 -8.17 -19.14 -29.48
CA PHE A 210 -8.34 -17.73 -29.80
C PHE A 210 -9.81 -17.40 -30.12
N ILE A 211 -10.34 -16.36 -29.48
CA ILE A 211 -11.71 -15.87 -29.69
C ILE A 211 -11.71 -14.94 -30.90
N LYS A 212 -12.28 -15.42 -32.01
CA LYS A 212 -12.45 -14.59 -33.21
C LYS A 212 -13.56 -13.55 -33.03
N ALA A 213 -13.43 -12.42 -33.73
CA ALA A 213 -14.41 -11.34 -33.67
C ALA A 213 -15.82 -11.81 -34.08
N GLU A 214 -15.94 -12.66 -35.12
CA GLU A 214 -17.26 -13.13 -35.57
C GLU A 214 -17.94 -14.02 -34.53
N MET A 215 -17.15 -14.82 -33.79
CA MET A 215 -17.66 -15.64 -32.68
C MET A 215 -18.18 -14.75 -31.54
N ARG A 216 -17.48 -13.66 -31.25
CA ARG A 216 -17.91 -12.70 -30.22
C ARG A 216 -19.20 -12.01 -30.58
N GLU A 217 -19.34 -11.50 -31.80
CA GLU A 217 -20.58 -10.86 -32.24
C GLU A 217 -21.78 -11.82 -32.21
N ALA A 218 -21.59 -13.07 -32.66
CA ALA A 218 -22.63 -14.09 -32.61
C ALA A 218 -23.03 -14.43 -31.17
N ALA A 219 -22.05 -14.56 -30.27
CA ALA A 219 -22.26 -14.82 -28.86
C ALA A 219 -23.00 -13.66 -28.16
N GLN A 220 -22.59 -12.41 -28.40
CA GLN A 220 -23.24 -11.22 -27.87
C GLN A 220 -24.68 -11.07 -28.36
N LYS A 221 -24.97 -11.38 -29.63
CA LYS A 221 -26.35 -11.40 -30.14
C LYS A 221 -27.21 -12.41 -29.40
N ARG A 222 -26.67 -13.61 -29.13
CA ARG A 222 -27.37 -14.69 -28.43
C ARG A 222 -27.67 -14.34 -26.96
N PHE A 223 -26.70 -13.75 -26.26
CA PHE A 223 -26.78 -13.41 -24.82
C PHE A 223 -27.02 -11.92 -24.58
N SER A 224 -27.68 -11.23 -25.52
CA SER A 224 -27.84 -9.77 -25.48
C SER A 224 -28.72 -9.28 -24.33
N ARG A 225 -29.57 -10.12 -23.77
CA ARG A 225 -30.38 -9.79 -22.58
C ARG A 225 -29.53 -9.91 -21.32
N GLU A 226 -28.87 -11.04 -21.13
CA GLU A 226 -28.00 -11.34 -20.00
C GLU A 226 -26.84 -10.34 -19.93
N LEU A 227 -26.24 -10.00 -21.08
CA LEU A 227 -25.18 -9.00 -21.18
C LEU A 227 -25.66 -7.63 -20.69
N ARG A 228 -26.84 -7.17 -21.13
CA ARG A 228 -27.41 -5.88 -20.67
C ARG A 228 -27.68 -5.86 -19.17
N GLU A 229 -28.15 -6.96 -18.60
CA GLU A 229 -28.39 -7.07 -17.16
C GLU A 229 -27.07 -7.02 -16.37
N ILE A 230 -26.03 -7.71 -16.84
CA ILE A 230 -24.71 -7.74 -16.21
C ILE A 230 -24.00 -6.39 -16.36
N GLU A 231 -24.08 -5.75 -17.54
CA GLU A 231 -23.58 -4.40 -17.78
C GLU A 231 -24.25 -3.39 -16.87
N GLY A 232 -25.58 -3.39 -16.78
CA GLY A 232 -26.31 -2.48 -15.90
C GLY A 232 -26.03 -2.70 -14.40
N LYS A 233 -25.69 -3.93 -13.98
CA LYS A 233 -25.23 -4.19 -12.60
C LYS A 233 -23.81 -3.68 -12.39
N GLN A 234 -22.90 -3.98 -13.31
CA GLN A 234 -21.51 -3.54 -13.22
C GLN A 234 -21.40 -2.01 -13.21
N GLU A 235 -22.12 -1.31 -14.10
CA GLU A 235 -22.12 0.15 -14.15
C GLU A 235 -22.62 0.77 -12.85
N LYS A 236 -23.66 0.20 -12.23
CA LYS A 236 -24.16 0.66 -10.92
C LYS A 236 -23.14 0.44 -9.81
N GLU A 237 -22.45 -0.70 -9.81
CA GLU A 237 -21.44 -1.03 -8.81
C GLU A 237 -20.20 -0.13 -8.97
N ILE A 238 -19.71 0.07 -10.20
CA ILE A 238 -18.62 1.00 -10.50
C ILE A 238 -18.99 2.42 -10.10
N HIS A 239 -20.18 2.91 -10.48
CA HIS A 239 -20.65 4.24 -10.09
C HIS A 239 -20.78 4.37 -8.56
N GLY A 240 -21.24 3.32 -7.88
CA GLY A 240 -21.30 3.26 -6.42
C GLY A 240 -19.91 3.44 -5.81
N LEU A 241 -18.95 2.61 -6.20
CA LEU A 241 -17.55 2.68 -5.75
C LEU A 241 -16.90 4.03 -6.06
N GLU A 242 -17.11 4.57 -7.27
CA GLU A 242 -16.60 5.90 -7.65
C GLU A 242 -17.21 7.02 -6.81
N THR A 243 -18.48 6.86 -6.40
CA THR A 243 -19.16 7.85 -5.56
C THR A 243 -18.65 7.79 -4.13
N GLU A 244 -18.53 6.59 -3.56
CA GLU A 244 -17.94 6.38 -2.24
C GLU A 244 -16.48 6.87 -2.21
N ALA A 245 -15.68 6.58 -3.23
CA ALA A 245 -14.30 7.08 -3.34
C ALA A 245 -14.25 8.61 -3.44
N ARG A 246 -15.18 9.23 -4.17
CA ARG A 246 -15.28 10.69 -4.28
C ARG A 246 -15.70 11.34 -2.97
N GLU A 247 -16.66 10.74 -2.26
CA GLU A 247 -17.10 11.20 -0.93
C GLU A 247 -15.97 11.07 0.09
N LEU A 248 -15.22 9.98 0.07
CA LEU A 248 -14.05 9.79 0.94
C LEU A 248 -12.96 10.82 0.63
N ALA A 249 -12.62 11.03 -0.65
CA ALA A 249 -11.62 12.02 -1.06
C ALA A 249 -12.04 13.45 -0.70
N GLU A 250 -13.33 13.77 -0.84
CA GLU A 250 -13.86 15.06 -0.42
C GLU A 250 -13.82 15.22 1.10
N ALA A 251 -14.18 14.19 1.88
CA ALA A 251 -14.08 14.21 3.34
C ALA A 251 -12.62 14.40 3.81
N GLU A 252 -11.66 13.76 3.17
CA GLU A 252 -10.22 13.95 3.43
C GLU A 252 -9.76 15.37 3.09
N ARG A 253 -10.23 15.92 1.97
CA ARG A 253 -9.97 17.31 1.56
C ARG A 253 -10.52 18.30 2.60
N LEU A 254 -11.79 18.16 2.99
CA LEU A 254 -12.44 19.01 3.97
C LEU A 254 -11.75 18.93 5.34
N SER A 255 -11.43 17.71 5.77
CA SER A 255 -10.69 17.45 7.00
C SER A 255 -9.31 18.11 6.98
N SER A 256 -8.60 18.05 5.85
CA SER A 256 -7.28 18.67 5.70
C SER A 256 -7.36 20.20 5.69
N SER A 257 -8.46 20.78 5.19
CA SER A 257 -8.76 22.22 5.25
C SER A 257 -9.37 22.69 6.58
N PHE A 258 -9.54 21.79 7.56
CA PHE A 258 -10.10 22.06 8.89
C PHE A 258 -11.55 22.57 8.92
N VAL A 259 -12.28 22.41 7.81
CA VAL A 259 -13.67 22.87 7.66
C VAL A 259 -14.66 21.73 7.50
N GLU A 260 -14.30 20.52 7.93
CA GLU A 260 -15.25 19.41 8.02
C GLU A 260 -16.49 19.81 8.85
N HIS A 261 -17.67 19.41 8.37
CA HIS A 261 -18.97 19.73 8.97
C HIS A 261 -19.30 21.23 9.01
N LEU A 262 -18.68 22.03 8.16
CA LEU A 262 -19.04 23.44 7.89
C LEU A 262 -19.48 23.66 6.43
N ASP A 263 -19.55 22.58 5.65
CA ASP A 263 -19.93 22.55 4.24
C ASP A 263 -21.45 22.66 4.01
N GLY A 264 -22.25 22.50 5.06
CA GLY A 264 -23.70 22.70 5.09
C GLY A 264 -24.20 23.05 6.49
N ASP A 265 -25.36 22.51 6.86
CA ASP A 265 -26.04 22.86 8.11
C ASP A 265 -25.61 22.02 9.32
N GLN A 266 -24.56 21.20 9.20
CA GLN A 266 -24.20 20.21 10.22
C GLN A 266 -23.86 20.84 11.57
N LEU A 267 -23.19 22.01 11.57
CA LEU A 267 -22.94 22.74 12.82
C LEU A 267 -24.26 23.19 13.47
N TYR A 268 -25.19 23.75 12.69
CA TYR A 268 -26.50 24.17 13.17
C TYR A 268 -27.32 23.00 13.69
N GLU A 269 -27.38 21.89 12.96
CA GLU A 269 -28.05 20.65 13.40
C GLU A 269 -27.46 20.12 14.72
N SER A 270 -26.14 20.26 14.91
CA SER A 270 -25.45 19.84 16.14
C SER A 270 -25.84 20.68 17.36
N MET A 271 -26.23 21.94 17.17
CA MET A 271 -26.71 22.83 18.24
C MET A 271 -28.02 22.32 18.84
N TRP A 272 -28.93 21.83 18.00
CA TRP A 272 -30.22 21.25 18.43
C TRP A 272 -30.13 19.79 18.90
N ARG A 273 -28.96 19.16 18.75
CA ARG A 273 -28.77 17.75 19.10
C ARG A 273 -28.58 17.60 20.61
N GLY A 274 -29.64 17.13 21.26
CA GLY A 274 -29.68 16.95 22.72
C GLY A 274 -30.23 18.17 23.47
N ASP A 275 -30.65 19.22 22.76
CA ASP A 275 -31.31 20.37 23.37
C ASP A 275 -32.83 20.14 23.52
N GLU A 276 -33.21 19.55 24.65
CA GLU A 276 -34.61 19.33 25.00
C GLU A 276 -35.34 20.66 25.28
N ASN A 277 -34.63 21.65 25.82
CA ASN A 277 -35.18 22.95 26.17
C ASN A 277 -35.53 23.77 24.92
N GLY A 278 -34.64 23.82 23.93
CA GLY A 278 -34.91 24.46 22.64
C GLY A 278 -36.09 23.83 21.89
N ARG A 279 -36.22 22.50 21.93
CA ARG A 279 -37.38 21.81 21.33
C ARG A 279 -38.70 22.18 21.99
N VAL A 280 -38.70 22.38 23.30
CA VAL A 280 -39.88 22.88 24.04
C VAL A 280 -40.26 24.28 23.56
N LEU A 281 -39.28 25.15 23.29
CA LEU A 281 -39.53 26.50 22.76
C LEU A 281 -40.15 26.48 21.35
N MET A 282 -39.85 25.48 20.52
CA MET A 282 -40.46 25.34 19.19
C MET A 282 -41.96 25.02 19.23
N LEU A 283 -42.49 24.58 20.38
CA LEU A 283 -43.93 24.33 20.58
C LEU A 283 -44.76 25.62 20.69
N LEU A 284 -44.13 26.80 20.72
CA LEU A 284 -44.80 28.11 20.69
C LEU A 284 -45.47 28.40 19.33
N GLY A 285 -45.19 27.58 18.31
CA GLY A 285 -45.77 27.69 16.97
C GLY A 285 -44.96 28.61 16.05
N ALA A 286 -45.64 29.15 15.03
CA ALA A 286 -45.00 29.90 13.94
C ALA A 286 -43.99 30.97 14.39
N PRO A 287 -44.25 31.82 15.42
CA PRO A 287 -43.31 32.87 15.80
C PRO A 287 -41.93 32.36 16.26
N ALA A 288 -41.86 31.18 16.90
CA ALA A 288 -40.60 30.59 17.33
C ALA A 288 -39.90 29.82 16.21
N GLN A 289 -40.69 29.21 15.32
CA GLN A 289 -40.18 28.47 14.16
C GLN A 289 -39.57 29.40 13.11
N GLU A 290 -40.22 30.53 12.83
CA GLU A 290 -39.71 31.58 11.94
C GLU A 290 -38.38 32.16 12.47
N LEU A 291 -38.30 32.44 13.78
CA LEU A 291 -37.04 32.89 14.42
C LEU A 291 -35.93 31.84 14.33
N ALA A 292 -36.25 30.55 14.48
CA ALA A 292 -35.27 29.48 14.36
C ALA A 292 -34.79 29.31 12.92
N GLU A 293 -35.66 29.50 11.92
CA GLU A 293 -35.32 29.48 10.50
C GLU A 293 -34.39 30.65 10.13
N GLU A 294 -34.72 31.87 10.57
CA GLU A 294 -33.84 33.05 10.41
C GLU A 294 -32.47 32.81 11.06
N TYR A 295 -32.45 32.31 12.30
CA TYR A 295 -31.22 31.94 12.99
C TYR A 295 -30.40 30.89 12.24
N GLY A 296 -31.06 29.88 11.65
CA GLY A 296 -30.41 28.87 10.81
C GLY A 296 -29.76 29.46 9.57
N ASN A 297 -30.45 30.40 8.90
CA ASN A 297 -29.91 31.09 7.72
C ASN A 297 -28.67 31.93 8.06
N ASP A 298 -28.70 32.66 9.19
CA ASP A 298 -27.56 33.46 9.65
C ASP A 298 -26.35 32.58 10.00
N VAL A 299 -26.58 31.45 10.69
CA VAL A 299 -25.54 30.46 11.00
C VAL A 299 -24.99 29.84 9.73
N HIS A 300 -25.84 29.50 8.75
CA HIS A 300 -25.42 28.98 7.46
C HIS A 300 -24.53 30.00 6.72
N GLU A 301 -24.92 31.26 6.65
CA GLU A 301 -24.12 32.28 5.97
C GLU A 301 -22.72 32.42 6.58
N LEU A 302 -22.62 32.43 7.91
CA LEU A 302 -21.35 32.54 8.63
C LEU A 302 -20.48 31.28 8.49
N THR A 303 -21.08 30.09 8.59
CA THR A 303 -20.35 28.83 8.39
C THR A 303 -19.83 28.70 6.95
N GLN A 304 -20.59 29.15 5.95
CA GLN A 304 -20.13 29.18 4.56
C GLN A 304 -18.97 30.17 4.33
N LYS A 305 -18.88 31.27 5.10
CA LYS A 305 -17.72 32.17 5.07
C LYS A 305 -16.48 31.49 5.63
N ILE A 306 -16.61 30.78 6.75
CA ILE A 306 -15.52 29.98 7.35
C ILE A 306 -15.08 28.87 6.39
N TYR A 307 -16.04 28.17 5.78
CA TYR A 307 -15.79 27.11 4.80
C TYR A 307 -14.96 27.60 3.61
N LYS A 308 -15.38 28.70 2.96
CA LYS A 308 -14.64 29.31 1.84
C LYS A 308 -13.24 29.74 2.26
N LEU A 309 -13.12 30.40 3.42
CA LEU A 309 -11.83 30.81 3.96
C LEU A 309 -10.89 29.60 4.15
N GLY A 310 -11.38 28.51 4.74
CA GLY A 310 -10.58 27.31 4.95
C GLY A 310 -10.09 26.67 3.65
N LEU A 311 -10.94 26.64 2.61
CA LEU A 311 -10.56 26.12 1.30
C LEU A 311 -9.52 26.99 0.58
N GLU A 312 -9.67 28.31 0.63
CA GLU A 312 -8.71 29.25 0.04
C GLU A 312 -7.34 29.12 0.72
N ARG A 313 -7.31 29.11 2.06
CA ARG A 313 -6.08 28.93 2.84
C ARG A 313 -5.46 27.55 2.68
N PHE A 314 -6.28 26.52 2.50
CA PHE A 314 -5.80 25.18 2.15
C PHE A 314 -5.03 25.20 0.83
N SER A 315 -5.60 25.83 -0.22
CA SER A 315 -4.94 25.92 -1.52
C SER A 315 -3.62 26.70 -1.46
N GLU A 316 -3.56 27.78 -0.70
CA GLU A 316 -2.32 28.56 -0.49
C GLU A 316 -1.26 27.72 0.23
N ARG A 317 -1.64 27.00 1.29
CA ARG A 317 -0.72 26.10 2.00
C ARG A 317 -0.25 24.96 1.12
N ASP A 318 -1.15 24.30 0.38
CA ASP A 318 -0.80 23.15 -0.44
C ASP A 318 0.21 23.53 -1.52
N ALA A 319 0.02 24.70 -2.14
CA ALA A 319 1.00 25.28 -3.05
C ALA A 319 2.35 25.54 -2.36
N GLU A 320 2.35 26.15 -1.19
CA GLU A 320 3.57 26.44 -0.43
C GLU A 320 4.33 25.16 -0.02
N VAL A 321 3.61 24.14 0.46
CA VAL A 321 4.19 22.83 0.81
C VAL A 321 4.80 22.19 -0.43
N LYS A 322 4.09 22.22 -1.56
CA LYS A 322 4.57 21.65 -2.82
C LYS A 322 5.83 22.35 -3.33
N ASP A 323 5.84 23.69 -3.29
CA ASP A 323 6.98 24.49 -3.73
C ASP A 323 8.21 24.25 -2.84
N PHE A 324 8.00 24.14 -1.52
CA PHE A 324 9.05 23.77 -0.58
C PHE A 324 9.61 22.36 -0.86
N MET A 325 8.73 21.37 -1.06
CA MET A 325 9.15 19.99 -1.34
C MET A 325 9.90 19.87 -2.67
N SER A 326 9.46 20.59 -3.72
CA SER A 326 10.19 20.64 -5.01
C SER A 326 11.59 21.23 -4.82
N SER A 327 11.69 22.34 -4.10
CA SER A 327 12.97 23.00 -3.83
C SER A 327 13.92 22.11 -3.03
N LEU A 328 13.40 21.37 -2.04
CA LEU A 328 14.15 20.39 -1.25
C LEU A 328 14.68 19.26 -2.14
N GLN A 329 13.81 18.71 -2.99
CA GLN A 329 14.17 17.63 -3.90
C GLN A 329 15.20 18.07 -4.94
N GLU A 330 15.06 19.27 -5.49
CA GLU A 330 16.02 19.85 -6.44
C GLU A 330 17.40 20.01 -5.80
N GLY A 331 17.47 20.56 -4.58
CA GLY A 331 18.73 20.71 -3.85
C GLY A 331 19.41 19.37 -3.52
N GLN A 332 18.61 18.35 -3.14
CA GLN A 332 19.12 16.99 -2.91
C GLN A 332 19.64 16.34 -4.20
N GLN A 333 18.93 16.52 -5.33
CA GLN A 333 19.34 15.97 -6.62
C GLN A 333 20.62 16.61 -7.16
N GLU A 334 20.73 17.94 -7.04
CA GLU A 334 21.93 18.67 -7.47
C GLU A 334 23.16 18.15 -6.73
N LEU A 335 23.08 18.01 -5.41
CA LEU A 335 24.21 17.51 -4.62
C LEU A 335 24.49 16.03 -4.86
N GLN A 336 23.46 15.20 -5.01
CA GLN A 336 23.63 13.79 -5.35
C GLN A 336 24.38 13.63 -6.68
N SER A 337 24.10 14.48 -7.67
CA SER A 337 24.81 14.48 -8.95
C SER A 337 26.28 14.89 -8.82
N LEU A 338 26.57 15.86 -7.95
CA LEU A 338 27.93 16.30 -7.67
C LEU A 338 28.73 15.21 -6.94
N GLY A 339 28.13 14.56 -5.95
CA GLY A 339 28.74 13.44 -5.22
C GLY A 339 29.01 12.24 -6.14
N GLN A 340 28.08 11.91 -7.04
CA GLN A 340 28.29 10.88 -8.08
C GLN A 340 29.49 11.20 -8.96
N LYS A 341 29.62 12.46 -9.39
CA LYS A 341 30.76 12.89 -10.20
C LYS A 341 32.10 12.71 -9.47
N HIS A 342 32.19 13.08 -8.18
CA HIS A 342 33.41 12.85 -7.39
C HIS A 342 33.75 11.37 -7.24
N ILE A 343 32.75 10.52 -7.01
CA ILE A 343 32.95 9.07 -6.95
C ILE A 343 33.39 8.51 -8.30
N GLU A 344 32.79 8.94 -9.41
CA GLU A 344 33.19 8.51 -10.76
C GLU A 344 34.62 8.93 -11.11
N GLU A 345 35.02 10.16 -10.78
CA GLU A 345 36.39 10.64 -10.95
C GLU A 345 37.38 9.80 -10.13
N PHE A 346 37.02 9.46 -8.88
CA PHE A 346 37.83 8.58 -8.04
C PHE A 346 37.92 7.15 -8.59
N LEU A 347 36.81 6.56 -9.04
CA LEU A 347 36.80 5.20 -9.59
C LEU A 347 37.68 5.08 -10.85
N GLN A 348 37.68 6.11 -11.70
CA GLN A 348 38.58 6.16 -12.85
C GLN A 348 40.05 6.26 -12.46
N TYR A 349 40.36 6.99 -11.38
CA TYR A 349 41.70 7.04 -10.82
C TYR A 349 42.09 5.69 -10.20
N ARG A 350 41.19 5.08 -9.42
CA ARG A 350 41.37 3.75 -8.82
C ARG A 350 41.72 2.70 -9.86
N ASP A 351 40.99 2.63 -10.97
CA ASP A 351 41.25 1.61 -11.99
C ASP A 351 42.67 1.70 -12.55
N LYS A 352 43.19 2.93 -12.74
CA LYS A 352 44.58 3.15 -13.16
C LYS A 352 45.57 2.77 -12.07
N ALA A 353 45.31 3.20 -10.83
CA ALA A 353 46.17 2.89 -9.69
C ALA A 353 46.26 1.38 -9.44
N PHE A 354 45.16 0.64 -9.58
CA PHE A 354 45.12 -0.82 -9.44
C PHE A 354 45.85 -1.54 -10.58
N GLU A 355 45.74 -1.03 -11.82
CA GLU A 355 46.52 -1.56 -12.94
C GLU A 355 48.03 -1.35 -12.72
N GLU A 356 48.43 -0.16 -12.32
CA GLU A 356 49.83 0.18 -11.99
C GLU A 356 50.34 -0.67 -10.82
N ALA A 357 49.61 -0.72 -9.70
CA ALA A 357 49.93 -1.55 -8.53
C ALA A 357 50.04 -3.02 -8.92
N GLY A 358 49.13 -3.52 -9.76
CA GLY A 358 49.17 -4.91 -10.20
C GLY A 358 50.35 -5.24 -11.10
N THR A 359 50.81 -4.30 -11.94
CA THR A 359 52.05 -4.49 -12.71
C THR A 359 53.28 -4.53 -11.81
N ILE A 360 53.34 -3.67 -10.77
CA ILE A 360 54.44 -3.63 -9.81
C ILE A 360 54.47 -4.92 -8.98
N LEU A 361 53.33 -5.38 -8.47
CA LEU A 361 53.22 -6.61 -7.67
C LEU A 361 53.66 -7.85 -8.45
N ARG A 362 53.25 -7.99 -9.72
CA ARG A 362 53.73 -9.10 -10.58
C ARG A 362 55.24 -9.06 -10.82
N GLN A 363 55.83 -7.87 -10.91
CA GLN A 363 57.28 -7.71 -11.06
C GLN A 363 58.03 -8.04 -9.76
N LEU A 364 57.45 -7.69 -8.61
CA LEU A 364 57.98 -8.04 -7.29
C LEU A 364 57.98 -9.56 -7.08
N GLU A 365 56.89 -10.26 -7.42
CA GLU A 365 56.83 -11.72 -7.30
C GLU A 365 57.78 -12.48 -8.25
N ALA A 366 58.05 -11.93 -9.44
CA ALA A 366 58.98 -12.53 -10.40
C ALA A 366 60.47 -12.18 -10.12
N GLY A 367 60.73 -11.18 -9.27
CA GLY A 367 62.05 -10.66 -8.96
C GLY A 367 62.79 -11.44 -7.87
N LYS A 368 64.10 -11.20 -7.72
CA LYS A 368 64.86 -11.68 -6.55
C LYS A 368 64.80 -10.63 -5.44
N GLU A 369 64.40 -11.04 -4.24
CA GLU A 369 64.25 -10.17 -3.05
C GLU A 369 65.50 -9.31 -2.74
N ASP A 370 66.72 -9.81 -3.04
CA ASP A 370 67.99 -9.12 -2.74
C ASP A 370 68.46 -8.14 -3.84
N ALA A 371 67.69 -7.92 -4.91
CA ALA A 371 68.09 -7.02 -5.99
C ALA A 371 67.78 -5.54 -5.65
N PRO A 372 68.66 -4.58 -5.96
CA PRO A 372 68.37 -3.15 -5.77
C PRO A 372 67.13 -2.67 -6.54
N GLU A 373 66.77 -3.36 -7.62
CA GLU A 373 65.55 -3.13 -8.41
C GLU A 373 64.28 -3.52 -7.63
N HIS A 374 64.34 -4.53 -6.75
CA HIS A 374 63.22 -4.96 -5.90
C HIS A 374 62.93 -3.92 -4.80
N LEU A 375 63.98 -3.34 -4.19
CA LEU A 375 63.81 -2.29 -3.19
C LEU A 375 63.17 -1.02 -3.79
N GLN A 376 63.56 -0.65 -5.02
CA GLN A 376 62.97 0.48 -5.73
C GLN A 376 61.50 0.25 -6.07
N LEU A 377 61.11 -0.97 -6.46
CA LEU A 377 59.71 -1.31 -6.74
C LEU A 377 58.85 -1.26 -5.48
N CYS A 378 59.39 -1.65 -4.31
CA CYS A 378 58.68 -1.48 -3.03
C CYS A 378 58.47 0.01 -2.68
N GLU A 379 59.49 0.86 -2.86
CA GLU A 379 59.34 2.32 -2.62
C GLU A 379 58.26 2.94 -3.53
N VAL A 380 58.23 2.55 -4.82
CA VAL A 380 57.20 3.03 -5.76
C VAL A 380 55.80 2.53 -5.37
N MET A 381 55.67 1.30 -4.84
CA MET A 381 54.41 0.76 -4.34
C MET A 381 53.93 1.51 -3.09
N ASP A 382 54.84 1.81 -2.16
CA ASP A 382 54.53 2.59 -0.95
C ASP A 382 54.09 4.02 -1.31
N ASP A 383 54.76 4.67 -2.26
CA ASP A 383 54.38 5.98 -2.78
C ASP A 383 52.99 5.96 -3.44
N LEU A 384 52.69 4.90 -4.22
CA LEU A 384 51.39 4.71 -4.86
C LEU A 384 50.27 4.49 -3.84
N ASN A 385 50.51 3.67 -2.82
CA ASN A 385 49.58 3.45 -1.71
C ASN A 385 49.30 4.74 -0.95
N ALA A 386 50.35 5.51 -0.62
CA ALA A 386 50.21 6.79 0.08
C ALA A 386 49.40 7.80 -0.76
N HIS A 387 49.63 7.86 -2.07
CA HIS A 387 48.87 8.73 -2.96
C HIS A 387 47.40 8.28 -3.12
N PHE A 388 47.15 6.97 -3.14
CA PHE A 388 45.80 6.41 -3.14
C PHE A 388 45.04 6.77 -1.85
N GLU A 389 45.66 6.60 -0.68
CA GLU A 389 45.07 6.98 0.61
C GLU A 389 44.80 8.49 0.70
N GLU A 390 45.71 9.33 0.19
CA GLU A 390 45.55 10.79 0.14
C GLU A 390 44.35 11.19 -0.73
N THR A 391 44.25 10.63 -1.94
CA THR A 391 43.15 10.91 -2.89
C THR A 391 41.81 10.41 -2.35
N LEU A 392 41.80 9.22 -1.75
CA LEU A 392 40.63 8.62 -1.10
C LEU A 392 40.18 9.50 0.08
N SER A 393 41.12 9.98 0.89
CA SER A 393 40.85 10.93 1.98
C SER A 393 40.31 12.25 1.46
N GLU A 394 40.84 12.82 0.38
CA GLU A 394 40.35 14.05 -0.23
C GLU A 394 38.90 13.91 -0.70
N MET A 395 38.57 12.81 -1.38
CA MET A 395 37.21 12.49 -1.79
C MET A 395 36.25 12.42 -0.59
N TRP A 396 36.66 11.75 0.50
CA TRP A 396 35.85 11.69 1.73
C TRP A 396 35.58 13.08 2.32
N HIS A 397 36.61 13.92 2.43
CA HIS A 397 36.44 15.28 2.95
C HIS A 397 35.45 16.09 2.09
N ASN A 398 35.54 15.95 0.76
CA ASN A 398 34.63 16.62 -0.17
C ASN A 398 33.19 16.13 -0.03
N LEU A 399 32.96 14.81 0.00
CA LEU A 399 31.63 14.22 0.16
C LEU A 399 31.00 14.56 1.52
N MET A 400 31.78 14.50 2.60
CA MET A 400 31.32 14.86 3.95
C MET A 400 31.02 16.35 4.08
N ALA A 401 31.86 17.22 3.50
CA ALA A 401 31.62 18.66 3.52
C ALA A 401 30.35 19.04 2.73
N GLN A 402 30.13 18.40 1.58
CA GLN A 402 28.91 18.55 0.78
C GLN A 402 27.68 18.11 1.57
N GLU A 403 27.74 16.93 2.18
CA GLU A 403 26.64 16.36 2.96
C GLU A 403 26.30 17.21 4.19
N LEU A 404 27.32 17.73 4.89
CA LEU A 404 27.12 18.65 6.01
C LEU A 404 26.46 19.96 5.56
N HIS A 405 26.95 20.56 4.47
CA HIS A 405 26.38 21.79 3.92
C HIS A 405 24.92 21.60 3.51
N LEU A 406 24.57 20.46 2.89
CA LEU A 406 23.19 20.15 2.55
C LEU A 406 22.33 20.03 3.79
N HIS A 407 22.80 19.30 4.81
CA HIS A 407 22.06 19.14 6.05
C HIS A 407 21.77 20.49 6.71
N GLU A 408 22.77 21.36 6.83
CA GLU A 408 22.61 22.72 7.37
C GLU A 408 21.64 23.56 6.53
N ALA A 409 21.73 23.50 5.20
CA ALA A 409 20.84 24.23 4.30
C ALA A 409 19.38 23.73 4.39
N VAL A 410 19.17 22.42 4.50
CA VAL A 410 17.84 21.82 4.67
C VAL A 410 17.25 22.19 6.03
N GLU A 411 18.05 22.16 7.11
CA GLU A 411 17.61 22.60 8.43
C GLU A 411 17.20 24.08 8.42
N GLU A 412 18.01 24.96 7.85
CA GLU A 412 17.69 26.38 7.75
C GLU A 412 16.43 26.63 6.90
N SER A 413 16.32 25.96 5.76
CA SER A 413 15.16 26.05 4.87
C SER A 413 13.88 25.55 5.56
N THR A 414 13.96 24.41 6.25
CA THR A 414 12.85 23.82 7.02
C THR A 414 12.39 24.78 8.12
N LEU A 415 13.32 25.44 8.81
CA LEU A 415 13.00 26.38 9.87
C LEU A 415 12.37 27.67 9.32
N ASN A 416 12.82 28.15 8.16
CA ASN A 416 12.19 29.27 7.46
C ASN A 416 10.77 28.93 6.98
N PHE A 417 10.59 27.72 6.45
CA PHE A 417 9.29 27.17 6.06
C PHE A 417 8.34 27.04 7.26
N GLU A 418 8.81 26.50 8.39
CA GLU A 418 8.06 26.41 9.64
C GLU A 418 7.53 27.78 10.08
N ARG A 419 8.38 28.81 10.10
CA ARG A 419 7.96 30.18 10.45
C ARG A 419 6.88 30.70 9.52
N LYS A 420 7.02 30.46 8.21
CA LYS A 420 6.08 30.93 7.19
C LYS A 420 4.72 30.25 7.29
N ILE A 421 4.70 28.92 7.40
CA ILE A 421 3.47 28.13 7.54
C ILE A 421 2.79 28.43 8.88
N THR A 422 3.53 28.53 9.98
CA THR A 422 2.99 28.87 11.30
C THR A 422 2.32 30.24 11.29
N ARG A 423 2.93 31.23 10.63
CA ARG A 423 2.35 32.56 10.47
C ARG A 423 1.06 32.51 9.64
N SER A 424 1.09 31.82 8.50
CA SER A 424 -0.08 31.67 7.62
C SER A 424 -1.26 31.03 8.37
N MET A 425 -1.00 29.98 9.15
CA MET A 425 -2.01 29.29 9.94
C MET A 425 -2.53 30.12 11.10
N SER A 426 -1.67 30.88 11.77
CA SER A 426 -2.11 31.80 12.82
C SER A 426 -3.08 32.85 12.25
N THR A 427 -2.77 33.40 11.08
CA THR A 427 -3.68 34.33 10.37
C THR A 427 -4.99 33.68 9.96
N PHE A 428 -4.98 32.41 9.52
CA PHE A 428 -6.21 31.67 9.23
C PHE A 428 -7.09 31.51 10.47
N VAL A 429 -6.51 31.05 11.58
CA VAL A 429 -7.24 30.87 12.85
C VAL A 429 -7.79 32.21 13.34
N GLU A 430 -6.99 33.27 13.37
CA GLU A 430 -7.44 34.61 13.76
C GLU A 430 -8.63 35.11 12.91
N GLN A 431 -8.60 34.88 11.59
CA GLN A 431 -9.72 35.25 10.71
C GLN A 431 -10.97 34.39 10.97
N ALA A 432 -10.78 33.08 11.21
CA ALA A 432 -11.89 32.19 11.56
C ALA A 432 -12.53 32.56 12.91
N GLN A 433 -11.73 32.94 13.91
CA GLN A 433 -12.20 33.39 15.23
C GLN A 433 -13.14 34.58 15.14
N VAL A 434 -12.93 35.49 14.19
CA VAL A 434 -13.86 36.61 13.94
C VAL A 434 -15.25 36.11 13.54
N TYR A 435 -15.33 35.08 12.69
CA TYR A 435 -16.61 34.48 12.30
C TYR A 435 -17.23 33.65 13.42
N PHE A 436 -16.44 32.94 14.22
CA PHE A 436 -16.94 32.24 15.41
C PHE A 436 -17.48 33.20 16.47
N LEU A 437 -16.87 34.39 16.62
CA LEU A 437 -17.42 35.45 17.44
C LEU A 437 -18.78 35.93 16.92
N GLN A 438 -18.89 36.17 15.60
CA GLN A 438 -20.16 36.54 14.98
C GLN A 438 -21.23 35.45 15.15
N LEU A 439 -20.87 34.17 15.10
CA LEU A 439 -21.80 33.06 15.38
C LEU A 439 -22.33 33.11 16.82
N ARG A 440 -21.48 33.45 17.80
CA ARG A 440 -21.92 33.66 19.19
C ARG A 440 -22.84 34.87 19.33
N ASP A 441 -22.55 35.97 18.64
CA ASP A 441 -23.39 37.18 18.63
C ASP A 441 -24.78 36.88 18.04
N VAL A 442 -24.84 36.11 16.95
CA VAL A 442 -26.09 35.64 16.33
C VAL A 442 -26.87 34.73 17.29
N CYS A 443 -26.18 33.84 18.01
CA CYS A 443 -26.80 33.01 19.05
C CYS A 443 -27.37 33.85 20.21
N GLU A 444 -26.66 34.90 20.61
CA GLU A 444 -27.13 35.85 21.63
C GLU A 444 -28.38 36.59 21.15
N HIS A 445 -28.36 37.13 19.94
CA HIS A 445 -29.51 37.81 19.35
C HIS A 445 -30.75 36.90 19.26
N PHE A 446 -30.56 35.66 18.80
CA PHE A 446 -31.62 34.65 18.78
C PHE A 446 -32.19 34.40 20.18
N SER A 447 -31.33 34.24 21.19
CA SER A 447 -31.76 34.00 22.57
C SER A 447 -32.59 35.17 23.13
N ASP A 448 -32.20 36.42 22.87
CA ASP A 448 -32.93 37.61 23.32
C ASP A 448 -34.31 37.72 22.66
N ASN A 449 -34.37 37.50 21.34
CA ASN A 449 -35.63 37.51 20.58
C ASN A 449 -36.56 36.36 21.03
N MET A 450 -35.99 35.22 21.40
CA MET A 450 -36.74 34.09 21.95
C MET A 450 -37.32 34.41 23.33
N ILE A 451 -36.58 35.11 24.21
CA ILE A 451 -37.12 35.59 25.50
C ILE A 451 -38.32 36.50 25.29
N GLU A 452 -38.25 37.43 24.33
CA GLU A 452 -39.36 38.32 24.01
C GLU A 452 -40.58 37.54 23.48
N THR A 453 -40.34 36.59 22.57
CA THR A 453 -41.38 35.76 21.95
C THR A 453 -42.10 34.89 22.97
N VAL A 454 -41.36 34.22 23.87
CA VAL A 454 -41.95 33.45 24.97
C VAL A 454 -42.76 34.36 25.89
N SER A 455 -42.20 35.52 26.26
CA SER A 455 -42.87 36.49 27.15
C SER A 455 -44.18 37.01 26.55
N ARG A 456 -44.21 37.29 25.24
CA ARG A 456 -45.39 37.73 24.50
C ARG A 456 -46.44 36.61 24.41
N PHE A 457 -46.01 35.38 24.13
CA PHE A 457 -46.88 34.21 24.08
C PHE A 457 -47.57 33.95 25.42
N ILE A 458 -46.80 33.91 26.52
CA ILE A 458 -47.35 33.69 27.88
C ILE A 458 -48.34 34.81 28.25
N SER A 459 -47.97 36.07 28.00
CA SER A 459 -48.83 37.23 28.30
C SER A 459 -50.16 37.17 27.53
N HIS A 460 -50.11 36.78 26.25
CA HIS A 460 -51.29 36.64 25.40
C HIS A 460 -52.21 35.49 25.87
N LYS A 461 -51.64 34.34 26.22
CA LYS A 461 -52.40 33.18 26.71
C LYS A 461 -53.02 33.43 28.09
N LEU A 462 -52.31 34.13 28.97
CA LEU A 462 -52.85 34.60 30.25
C LEU A 462 -54.05 35.55 30.07
N ALA A 463 -53.96 36.49 29.12
CA ALA A 463 -55.06 37.42 28.83
C ALA A 463 -56.31 36.71 28.31
N LEU A 464 -56.15 35.60 27.57
CA LEU A 464 -57.24 34.80 27.03
C LEU A 464 -57.80 33.73 27.98
N GLN A 465 -57.19 33.55 29.17
CA GLN A 465 -57.49 32.44 30.09
C GLN A 465 -57.36 31.03 29.46
N ASP A 466 -56.60 30.92 28.38
CA ASP A 466 -56.38 29.69 27.62
C ASP A 466 -55.07 29.03 28.05
N LEU A 467 -55.09 28.44 29.25
CA LEU A 467 -53.93 27.79 29.87
C LEU A 467 -53.73 26.34 29.40
N ASP A 468 -54.78 25.71 28.86
CA ASP A 468 -54.74 24.32 28.42
C ASP A 468 -53.88 24.15 27.17
N SER A 469 -53.83 25.17 26.30
CA SER A 469 -53.01 25.17 25.08
C SER A 469 -51.53 25.48 25.31
N VAL A 470 -51.11 25.82 26.53
CA VAL A 470 -49.70 26.02 26.87
C VAL A 470 -49.01 24.66 27.06
N PRO A 471 -47.90 24.37 26.35
CA PRO A 471 -47.15 23.14 26.53
C PRO A 471 -46.81 22.86 27.99
N GLN A 472 -46.93 21.60 28.43
CA GLN A 472 -46.77 21.22 29.84
C GLN A 472 -45.43 21.68 30.44
N ALA A 473 -44.34 21.59 29.68
CA ALA A 473 -43.01 22.04 30.09
C ALA A 473 -42.92 23.57 30.31
N LEU A 474 -43.77 24.36 29.65
CA LEU A 474 -43.84 25.81 29.79
C LEU A 474 -44.89 26.27 30.82
N ARG A 475 -45.71 25.37 31.38
CA ARG A 475 -46.69 25.74 32.41
C ARG A 475 -46.04 26.24 33.70
N MET A 476 -44.87 25.72 34.04
CA MET A 476 -44.07 26.20 35.18
C MET A 476 -43.59 27.65 34.99
N CYS A 477 -43.52 28.12 33.75
CA CYS A 477 -43.11 29.48 33.40
C CYS A 477 -44.24 30.52 33.52
N ILE A 478 -45.47 30.08 33.74
CA ILE A 478 -46.64 30.95 33.87
C ILE A 478 -46.60 31.72 35.20
N ASP A 479 -46.18 31.03 36.27
CA ASP A 479 -46.08 31.59 37.62
C ASP A 479 -44.67 32.17 37.93
N ASP A 480 -43.64 31.69 37.22
CA ASP A 480 -42.25 32.14 37.40
C ASP A 480 -41.62 32.58 36.07
N ARG A 481 -41.57 33.91 35.86
CA ARG A 481 -40.89 34.52 34.71
C ARG A 481 -39.39 34.21 34.65
N GLN A 482 -38.75 33.87 35.78
CA GLN A 482 -37.35 33.45 35.80
C GLN A 482 -37.16 32.05 35.20
N ALA A 483 -38.18 31.19 35.20
CA ALA A 483 -38.10 29.88 34.57
C ALA A 483 -37.95 29.98 33.04
N VAL A 484 -38.60 30.96 32.39
CA VAL A 484 -38.43 31.25 30.95
C VAL A 484 -36.97 31.60 30.64
N LEU A 485 -36.39 32.49 31.43
CA LEU A 485 -35.01 32.94 31.25
C LEU A 485 -34.04 31.78 31.40
N ARG A 486 -34.31 30.84 32.31
CA ARG A 486 -33.48 29.63 32.47
C ARG A 486 -33.54 28.72 31.25
N ILE A 487 -34.73 28.40 30.72
CA ILE A 487 -34.88 27.51 29.55
C ILE A 487 -34.13 28.09 28.34
N VAL A 488 -34.29 29.39 28.09
CA VAL A 488 -33.59 30.05 26.97
C VAL A 488 -32.08 30.16 27.21
N ALA A 489 -31.66 30.41 28.46
CA ALA A 489 -30.25 30.43 28.83
C ALA A 489 -29.58 29.05 28.66
N ASP A 490 -30.28 27.97 29.00
CA ASP A 490 -29.77 26.60 28.84
C ASP A 490 -29.62 26.23 27.35
N MET A 491 -30.57 26.64 26.49
CA MET A 491 -30.45 26.52 25.03
C MET A 491 -29.25 27.31 24.51
N LYS A 492 -29.14 28.60 24.88
CA LYS A 492 -28.00 29.46 24.51
C LYS A 492 -26.67 28.83 24.93
N ALA A 493 -26.57 28.34 26.17
CA ALA A 493 -25.36 27.70 26.68
C ALA A 493 -24.98 26.46 25.86
N THR A 494 -25.96 25.64 25.48
CA THR A 494 -25.74 24.46 24.64
C THR A 494 -25.23 24.86 23.26
N HIS A 495 -25.87 25.84 22.61
CA HIS A 495 -25.49 26.31 21.28
C HIS A 495 -24.10 26.96 21.29
N THR A 496 -23.84 27.86 22.25
CA THR A 496 -22.52 28.50 22.43
C THR A 496 -21.43 27.47 22.66
N SER A 497 -21.66 26.47 23.51
CA SER A 497 -20.69 25.39 23.75
C SER A 497 -20.36 24.61 22.47
N ARG A 498 -21.34 24.36 21.59
CA ARG A 498 -21.08 23.69 20.29
C ARG A 498 -20.22 24.55 19.36
N ILE A 499 -20.43 25.86 19.37
CA ILE A 499 -19.62 26.81 18.59
C ILE A 499 -18.19 26.83 19.12
N GLU A 500 -18.00 26.90 20.44
CA GLU A 500 -16.69 26.87 21.11
C GLU A 500 -15.95 25.56 20.84
N ASP A 501 -16.60 24.41 21.00
CA ASP A 501 -16.02 23.10 20.70
C ASP A 501 -15.51 23.03 19.24
N ARG A 502 -16.25 23.64 18.30
CA ARG A 502 -15.88 23.64 16.88
C ARG A 502 -14.70 24.56 16.58
N GLU A 503 -14.65 25.72 17.23
CA GLU A 503 -13.55 26.69 17.16
C GLU A 503 -12.26 26.08 17.73
N ASP A 504 -12.33 25.51 18.92
CA ASP A 504 -11.20 24.86 19.60
C ASP A 504 -10.65 23.69 18.80
N ARG A 505 -11.54 22.88 18.20
CA ARG A 505 -11.14 21.79 17.30
C ARG A 505 -10.38 22.31 16.08
N MET A 506 -10.82 23.41 15.47
CA MET A 506 -10.13 24.01 14.32
C MET A 506 -8.73 24.50 14.72
N ALA A 507 -8.63 25.24 15.82
CA ALA A 507 -7.37 25.79 16.29
C ALA A 507 -6.36 24.70 16.66
N THR A 508 -6.81 23.70 17.44
CA THR A 508 -5.97 22.56 17.86
C THR A 508 -5.46 21.77 16.67
N ARG A 509 -6.36 21.36 15.76
CA ARG A 509 -5.97 20.58 14.56
C ARG A 509 -5.04 21.36 13.63
N SER A 510 -5.26 22.65 13.48
CA SER A 510 -4.39 23.51 12.67
C SER A 510 -2.97 23.52 13.23
N LYS A 511 -2.80 23.58 14.55
CA LYS A 511 -1.49 23.57 15.20
C LYS A 511 -0.82 22.19 15.12
N GLU A 512 -1.53 21.13 15.51
CA GLU A 512 -1.03 19.76 15.49
C GLU A 512 -0.59 19.32 14.09
N SER A 513 -1.31 19.74 13.05
CA SER A 513 -0.97 19.43 11.65
C SER A 513 0.39 20.01 11.24
N ILE A 514 0.74 21.21 11.71
CA ILE A 514 2.04 21.83 11.40
C ILE A 514 3.14 21.13 12.19
N GLU A 515 2.94 20.93 13.50
CA GLU A 515 3.92 20.25 14.36
C GLU A 515 4.24 18.85 13.83
N THR A 516 3.22 18.12 13.38
CA THR A 516 3.39 16.78 12.78
C THR A 516 4.16 16.83 11.46
N LEU A 517 3.85 17.80 10.59
CA LEU A 517 4.53 17.97 9.31
C LEU A 517 6.02 18.30 9.50
N ILE A 518 6.33 19.28 10.35
CA ILE A 518 7.71 19.69 10.63
C ILE A 518 8.49 18.57 11.32
N ALA A 519 7.90 17.92 12.33
CA ALA A 519 8.54 16.77 12.98
C ALA A 519 8.85 15.64 12.00
N LYS A 520 7.97 15.38 11.03
CA LYS A 520 8.22 14.41 9.96
C LYS A 520 9.39 14.83 9.08
N LEU A 521 9.42 16.06 8.59
CA LEU A 521 10.50 16.59 7.74
C LEU A 521 11.86 16.53 8.45
N THR A 522 11.93 16.99 9.70
CA THR A 522 13.18 16.96 10.49
C THR A 522 13.63 15.52 10.73
N LYS A 523 12.71 14.60 11.01
CA LYS A 523 13.05 13.19 11.22
C LYS A 523 13.59 12.54 9.93
N GLU A 524 12.90 12.73 8.81
CA GLU A 524 13.31 12.22 7.50
C GLU A 524 14.69 12.75 7.10
N GLU A 525 14.95 14.04 7.36
CA GLU A 525 16.24 14.67 7.10
C GLU A 525 17.38 14.09 7.96
N VAL A 526 17.15 13.88 9.26
CA VAL A 526 18.14 13.25 10.15
C VAL A 526 18.42 11.80 9.75
N GLU A 527 17.39 11.03 9.39
CA GLU A 527 17.55 9.65 8.93
C GLU A 527 18.32 9.59 7.61
N ARG A 528 18.00 10.48 6.66
CA ARG A 528 18.71 10.63 5.38
C ARG A 528 20.18 10.98 5.60
N HIS A 529 20.47 11.99 6.42
CA HIS A 529 21.84 12.45 6.69
C HIS A 529 22.69 11.33 7.29
N ARG A 530 22.15 10.60 8.28
CA ARG A 530 22.82 9.44 8.87
C ARG A 530 23.06 8.31 7.87
N ALA A 531 22.04 7.98 7.07
CA ALA A 531 22.17 6.95 6.04
C ALA A 531 23.27 7.31 5.03
N LYS A 532 23.35 8.58 4.63
CA LYS A 532 24.36 9.02 3.67
C LYS A 532 25.77 9.00 4.22
N ILE A 533 25.96 9.41 5.48
CA ILE A 533 27.27 9.29 6.16
C ILE A 533 27.70 7.83 6.26
N LEU A 534 26.79 6.92 6.59
CA LEU A 534 27.09 5.48 6.65
C LEU A 534 27.45 4.93 5.26
N GLU A 535 26.74 5.33 4.21
CA GLU A 535 27.06 4.95 2.83
C GLU A 535 28.46 5.41 2.42
N ILE A 536 28.80 6.68 2.70
CA ILE A 536 30.13 7.23 2.42
C ILE A 536 31.20 6.42 3.17
N ASN A 537 31.05 6.20 4.47
CA ASN A 537 32.04 5.47 5.26
C ASN A 537 32.17 4.00 4.83
N SER A 538 31.07 3.33 4.50
CA SER A 538 31.11 1.96 3.99
C SER A 538 31.82 1.87 2.64
N PHE A 539 31.64 2.86 1.76
CA PHE A 539 32.38 2.95 0.51
C PHE A 539 33.89 3.13 0.75
N MET A 540 34.26 3.96 1.73
CA MET A 540 35.67 4.15 2.12
C MET A 540 36.31 2.86 2.63
N GLU A 541 35.64 2.16 3.54
CA GLU A 541 36.10 0.87 4.07
C GLU A 541 36.30 -0.15 2.95
N MET A 542 35.33 -0.26 2.04
CA MET A 542 35.42 -1.15 0.88
C MET A 542 36.63 -0.84 -0.02
N MET A 543 36.93 0.44 -0.26
CA MET A 543 38.06 0.84 -1.10
C MET A 543 39.40 0.60 -0.41
N THR A 544 39.49 0.85 0.89
CA THR A 544 40.69 0.54 1.69
C THR A 544 40.95 -0.95 1.74
N GLU A 545 39.92 -1.77 1.98
CA GLU A 545 40.03 -3.24 1.96
C GLU A 545 40.43 -3.76 0.57
N ALA A 546 39.87 -3.20 -0.51
CA ALA A 546 40.23 -3.60 -1.86
C ALA A 546 41.72 -3.35 -2.17
N MET A 547 42.29 -2.22 -1.73
CA MET A 547 43.71 -1.95 -1.93
C MET A 547 44.59 -2.85 -1.04
N ALA A 548 44.16 -3.12 0.19
CA ALA A 548 44.89 -3.98 1.12
C ALA A 548 44.94 -5.46 0.67
N ASN A 549 43.87 -5.94 0.02
CA ASN A 549 43.77 -7.33 -0.45
C ASN A 549 44.42 -7.57 -1.83
N LEU A 550 44.72 -6.51 -2.58
CA LEU A 550 45.28 -6.59 -3.93
C LEU A 550 46.55 -7.47 -4.04
N PRO A 551 47.51 -7.44 -3.09
CA PRO A 551 48.66 -8.34 -3.12
C PRO A 551 48.28 -9.83 -3.00
N GLU A 552 47.32 -10.16 -2.13
CA GLU A 552 46.86 -11.55 -1.95
C GLU A 552 46.10 -12.06 -3.18
N GLU A 553 45.30 -11.20 -3.82
CA GLU A 553 44.57 -11.52 -5.05
C GLU A 553 45.53 -11.82 -6.21
N ILE A 554 46.56 -10.99 -6.40
CA ILE A 554 47.55 -11.18 -7.46
C ILE A 554 48.41 -12.43 -7.21
N HIS A 555 48.78 -12.69 -5.95
CA HIS A 555 49.48 -13.92 -5.58
C HIS A 555 48.65 -15.17 -5.93
N ALA A 556 47.34 -15.13 -5.63
CA ALA A 556 46.41 -16.21 -5.95
C ALA A 556 46.22 -16.38 -7.47
N GLU A 557 46.16 -15.29 -8.25
CA GLU A 557 46.08 -15.33 -9.72
C GLU A 557 47.32 -15.99 -10.34
N LEU A 558 48.52 -15.63 -9.87
CA LEU A 558 49.77 -16.20 -10.38
C LEU A 558 49.89 -17.69 -10.06
N LEU A 559 49.52 -18.11 -8.84
CA LEU A 559 49.47 -19.52 -8.45
C LEU A 559 48.45 -20.34 -9.27
N ALA A 560 47.32 -19.75 -9.64
CA ALA A 560 46.32 -20.39 -10.50
C ALA A 560 46.79 -20.50 -11.96
N GLY A 561 47.56 -19.53 -12.45
CA GLY A 561 48.15 -19.52 -13.78
C GLY A 561 49.29 -20.54 -13.97
N GLU A 562 50.03 -20.89 -12.91
CA GLU A 562 51.06 -21.94 -12.95
C GLU A 562 50.51 -23.37 -12.95
N GLN A 563 49.20 -23.55 -12.69
CA GLN A 563 48.52 -24.86 -12.68
C GLN A 563 47.81 -25.22 -14.00
N GLN A 564 47.82 -24.35 -15.02
CA GLN A 564 47.37 -24.63 -16.40
C GLN A 564 48.56 -24.81 -17.34
#